data_AF-A0A1Q3TYS6-F1
#
_entry.id   AF-A0A1Q3TYS6-F1
#
_cell.length_a   1.000
_cell.length_b   1.000
_cell.length_c   1.000
_cell.angle_alpha   90.00
_cell.angle_beta   90.00
_cell.angle_gamma   90.00
#
_symmetry.space_group_name_H-M   'P 1'
#
loop_
_entity.id
_entity.type
_entity.pdbx_description
1 polymer ?
#
loop_
_entity_poly.entity_id
_entity_poly.type
_entity_poly.pdbx_seq_one_letter_code
_entity_poly.pdbx_strand_id
1 'polypeptide(L)'
;MAENYATVIKGVSTVPQEIYFRMYQLKSQSQQVQLSGLISTSSSAKEMMEYMEQGFMDRLSFLSLVDSIADAHKIVSKYSEFLLALIDKNHLYSFTNHKKEWQASFDLLTSRYNSTSLKVNPKFNTIPPETSGLVASIINEIGSKKIKSLQKKYLFSAMAQGKELLKNIYSNFLHFDIPRLHAEMNEMPSYVKENYQDFLANLNAYEKNSGQNPYNYYKYYMPIYNNWQLQIREAGILINKMESCIKNLVASLDTFEQAMKENVSPDNLPTEIEKLNGSFADLKNTQARFEDFRLLYLKTL
;
A
#
# COMPACT_ATOMS: atom_id res chain seq x y z
N MET A 1 18.53 15.66 -8.33
CA MET A 1 17.83 14.58 -9.08
C MET A 1 17.75 13.29 -8.27
N ALA A 2 18.88 12.67 -7.90
CA ALA A 2 18.92 11.40 -7.15
C ALA A 2 18.10 11.39 -5.84
N GLU A 3 18.23 12.45 -5.04
CA GLU A 3 17.49 12.57 -3.77
C GLU A 3 15.98 12.59 -4.00
N ASN A 4 15.50 13.48 -4.87
CA ASN A 4 14.09 13.57 -5.24
C ASN A 4 13.55 12.22 -5.73
N TYR A 5 14.30 11.51 -6.56
CA TYR A 5 13.89 10.20 -7.07
C TYR A 5 13.74 9.16 -5.94
N ALA A 6 14.71 9.09 -5.03
CA ALA A 6 14.62 8.21 -3.86
C ALA A 6 13.44 8.60 -2.95
N THR A 7 13.16 9.89 -2.77
CA THR A 7 11.99 10.39 -2.03
C THR A 7 10.68 9.97 -2.68
N VAL A 8 10.57 10.08 -4.01
CA VAL A 8 9.39 9.65 -4.76
C VAL A 8 9.18 8.14 -4.60
N ILE A 9 10.22 7.32 -4.79
CA ILE A 9 10.15 5.87 -4.60
C ILE A 9 9.65 5.53 -3.19
N LYS A 10 10.23 6.18 -2.16
CA LYS A 10 9.80 6.01 -0.78
C LYS A 10 8.33 6.34 -0.61
N GLY A 11 7.89 7.50 -1.07
CA GLY A 11 6.51 7.96 -0.94
C GLY A 11 5.52 7.01 -1.61
N VAL A 12 5.79 6.60 -2.85
CA VAL A 12 4.95 5.68 -3.62
C VAL A 12 4.81 4.32 -2.92
N SER A 13 5.90 3.81 -2.32
CA SER A 13 5.88 2.51 -1.63
C SER A 13 4.91 2.43 -0.44
N THR A 14 4.52 3.55 0.16
CA THR A 14 3.66 3.54 1.35
C THR A 14 2.18 3.37 1.03
N VAL A 15 1.76 3.75 -0.19
CA VAL A 15 0.35 3.86 -0.55
C VAL A 15 -0.35 2.50 -0.74
N PRO A 16 0.24 1.49 -1.41
CA PRO A 16 -0.44 0.22 -1.65
C PRO A 16 -0.93 -0.46 -0.38
N GLN A 17 -0.06 -0.57 0.65
CA GLN A 17 -0.42 -1.20 1.91
C GLN A 17 -1.57 -0.46 2.61
N GLU A 18 -1.57 0.87 2.55
CA GLU A 18 -2.63 1.69 3.13
C GLU A 18 -3.97 1.39 2.44
N ILE A 19 -4.03 1.35 1.11
CA ILE A 19 -5.26 1.05 0.36
C ILE A 19 -5.82 -0.33 0.76
N TYR A 20 -4.99 -1.38 0.74
CA TYR A 20 -5.43 -2.73 1.10
C TYR A 20 -5.99 -2.79 2.52
N PHE A 21 -5.27 -2.19 3.47
CA PHE A 21 -5.73 -2.12 4.85
C PHE A 21 -7.09 -1.43 4.95
N ARG A 22 -7.30 -0.33 4.22
CA ARG A 22 -8.54 0.45 4.25
C ARG A 22 -9.72 -0.28 3.62
N MET A 23 -9.54 -0.87 2.44
CA MET A 23 -10.60 -1.65 1.79
C MET A 23 -11.07 -2.78 2.70
N TYR A 24 -10.16 -3.48 3.36
CA TYR A 24 -10.57 -4.51 4.29
C TYR A 24 -11.18 -3.98 5.58
N GLN A 25 -10.69 -2.87 6.13
CA GLN A 25 -11.34 -2.22 7.26
C GLN A 25 -12.82 -1.92 6.95
N LEU A 26 -13.10 -1.41 5.75
CA LEU A 26 -14.47 -1.16 5.30
C LEU A 26 -15.30 -2.45 5.20
N LYS A 27 -14.74 -3.51 4.59
CA LYS A 27 -15.43 -4.81 4.50
C LYS A 27 -15.75 -5.37 5.89
N SER A 28 -14.76 -5.37 6.79
CA SER A 28 -14.90 -5.87 8.16
C SER A 28 -15.89 -5.05 8.99
N GLN A 29 -15.87 -3.72 8.88
CA GLN A 29 -16.85 -2.84 9.53
C GLN A 29 -18.25 -3.16 9.05
N SER A 30 -18.42 -3.33 7.74
CA SER A 30 -19.73 -3.63 7.17
C SER A 30 -20.25 -5.01 7.59
N GLN A 31 -19.37 -6.03 7.64
CA GLN A 31 -19.70 -7.36 8.17
C GLN A 31 -20.11 -7.30 9.65
N GLN A 32 -19.41 -6.50 10.45
CA GLN A 32 -19.72 -6.37 11.88
C GLN A 32 -21.11 -5.78 12.10
N VAL A 33 -21.53 -4.80 11.29
CA VAL A 33 -22.87 -4.22 11.41
C VAL A 33 -23.95 -5.20 10.96
N GLN A 34 -23.72 -5.98 9.90
CA GLN A 34 -24.62 -7.08 9.53
C GLN A 34 -24.77 -8.11 10.64
N LEU A 35 -23.67 -8.55 11.25
CA LEU A 35 -23.68 -9.47 12.38
C LEU A 35 -24.48 -8.90 13.56
N SER A 36 -24.30 -7.61 13.87
CA SER A 36 -25.09 -6.95 14.92
C SER A 36 -26.59 -6.96 14.61
N GLY A 37 -26.96 -6.77 13.34
CA GLY A 37 -28.34 -6.90 12.88
C GLY A 37 -28.87 -8.32 13.10
N LEU A 38 -28.15 -9.32 12.59
CA LEU A 38 -28.48 -10.74 12.72
C LEU A 38 -28.63 -11.18 14.18
N ILE A 39 -27.73 -10.78 15.09
CA ILE A 39 -27.83 -11.09 16.52
C ILE A 39 -29.10 -10.48 17.13
N SER A 40 -29.48 -9.27 16.70
CA SER A 40 -30.67 -8.60 17.23
C SER A 40 -31.99 -9.15 16.69
N THR A 41 -31.98 -9.87 15.57
CA THR A 41 -33.21 -10.32 14.88
C THR A 41 -33.35 -11.84 14.73
N SER A 42 -32.26 -12.61 14.72
CA SER A 42 -32.27 -14.07 14.57
C SER A 42 -32.29 -14.79 15.92
N SER A 43 -33.10 -15.85 16.00
CA SER A 43 -33.08 -16.81 17.12
C SER A 43 -32.19 -18.03 16.86
N SER A 44 -31.54 -18.12 15.69
CA SER A 44 -30.74 -19.27 15.27
C SER A 44 -29.25 -19.06 15.57
N ALA A 45 -28.77 -19.68 16.65
CA ALA A 45 -27.34 -19.67 16.98
C ALA A 45 -26.45 -20.26 15.87
N LYS A 46 -27.00 -21.20 15.07
CA LYS A 46 -26.27 -21.84 13.97
C LYS A 46 -25.96 -20.87 12.83
N GLU A 47 -26.94 -20.07 12.40
CA GLU A 47 -26.75 -19.06 11.35
C GLU A 47 -25.73 -18.00 11.77
N MET A 48 -25.75 -17.60 13.05
CA MET A 48 -24.75 -16.67 13.60
C MET A 48 -23.33 -17.28 13.60
N MET A 49 -23.19 -18.55 13.96
CA MET A 49 -21.91 -19.26 13.94
C MET A 49 -21.35 -19.39 12.53
N GLU A 50 -22.18 -19.77 11.56
CA GLU A 50 -21.79 -19.88 10.15
C GLU A 50 -21.33 -18.52 9.59
N TYR A 51 -22.04 -17.44 9.92
CA TYR A 51 -21.63 -16.07 9.52
C TYR A 51 -20.29 -15.66 10.15
N MET A 52 -20.08 -15.98 11.45
CA MET A 52 -18.82 -15.70 12.13
C MET A 52 -17.65 -16.51 11.53
N GLU A 53 -17.87 -17.77 11.17
CA GLU A 53 -16.88 -18.63 10.54
C GLU A 53 -16.47 -18.12 9.16
N GLN A 54 -17.45 -17.78 8.30
CA GLN A 54 -17.16 -17.18 6.99
C GLN A 54 -16.40 -15.85 7.15
N GLY A 55 -16.82 -15.01 8.09
CA GLY A 55 -16.12 -13.78 8.44
C GLY A 55 -14.66 -14.07 8.79
N PHE A 56 -14.39 -15.03 9.67
CA PHE A 56 -13.03 -15.42 10.08
C PHE A 56 -12.17 -15.92 8.92
N MET A 57 -12.71 -16.76 8.04
CA MET A 57 -11.98 -17.26 6.87
C MET A 57 -11.61 -16.14 5.90
N ASP A 58 -12.55 -15.22 5.63
CA ASP A 58 -12.29 -14.01 4.83
C ASP A 58 -11.15 -13.17 5.44
N ARG A 59 -11.09 -13.05 6.78
CA ARG A 59 -10.01 -12.32 7.48
C ARG A 59 -8.65 -12.98 7.26
N LEU A 60 -8.57 -14.30 7.38
CA LEU A 60 -7.32 -15.05 7.19
C LEU A 60 -6.79 -14.94 5.76
N SER A 61 -7.67 -15.09 4.76
CA SER A 61 -7.30 -14.92 3.35
C SER A 61 -6.80 -13.51 3.05
N PHE A 62 -7.40 -12.49 3.67
CA PHE A 62 -6.94 -11.12 3.56
C PHE A 62 -5.55 -10.91 4.19
N LEU A 63 -5.31 -11.38 5.42
CA LEU A 63 -4.00 -11.21 6.08
C LEU A 63 -2.86 -11.82 5.26
N SER A 64 -3.08 -13.00 4.70
CA SER A 64 -2.09 -13.64 3.81
C SER A 64 -1.80 -12.83 2.54
N LEU A 65 -2.78 -12.10 2.01
CA LEU A 65 -2.60 -11.22 0.86
C LEU A 65 -1.85 -9.95 1.24
N VAL A 66 -2.23 -9.31 2.35
CA VAL A 66 -1.58 -8.10 2.82
C VAL A 66 -0.12 -8.34 3.12
N ASP A 67 0.23 -9.48 3.72
CA ASP A 67 1.61 -9.76 4.07
C ASP A 67 2.52 -9.84 2.83
N SER A 68 2.06 -10.44 1.73
CA SER A 68 2.86 -10.55 0.50
C SER A 68 3.06 -9.19 -0.20
N ILE A 69 2.00 -8.37 -0.29
CA ILE A 69 2.06 -7.02 -0.87
C ILE A 69 2.87 -6.08 0.04
N ALA A 70 2.65 -6.15 1.35
CA ALA A 70 3.35 -5.33 2.32
C ALA A 70 4.85 -5.61 2.29
N ASP A 71 5.27 -6.86 2.10
CA ASP A 71 6.68 -7.21 1.98
C ASP A 71 7.34 -6.60 0.74
N ALA A 72 6.68 -6.69 -0.41
CA ALA A 72 7.16 -6.10 -1.66
C ALA A 72 7.42 -4.60 -1.48
N HIS A 73 6.45 -3.89 -0.92
CA HIS A 73 6.57 -2.44 -0.75
C HIS A 73 7.48 -2.02 0.43
N LYS A 74 7.60 -2.85 1.48
CA LYS A 74 8.62 -2.67 2.53
C LYS A 74 10.03 -2.79 1.98
N ILE A 75 10.27 -3.71 1.04
CA ILE A 75 11.54 -3.83 0.34
C ILE A 75 11.84 -2.55 -0.42
N VAL A 76 10.88 -2.03 -1.20
CA VAL A 76 11.04 -0.76 -1.93
C VAL A 76 11.33 0.40 -0.97
N SER A 77 10.55 0.53 0.11
CA SER A 77 10.75 1.57 1.12
C SER A 77 12.15 1.49 1.73
N LYS A 78 12.57 0.30 2.20
CA LYS A 78 13.91 0.11 2.76
C LYS A 78 14.99 0.45 1.75
N TYR A 79 14.85 -0.01 0.51
CA TYR A 79 15.82 0.27 -0.54
C TYR A 79 15.94 1.78 -0.80
N SER A 80 14.82 2.51 -0.81
CA SER A 80 14.83 3.96 -0.96
C SER A 80 15.52 4.68 0.22
N GLU A 81 15.35 4.19 1.45
CA GLU A 81 16.06 4.72 2.63
C GLU A 81 17.55 4.48 2.55
N PHE A 82 17.96 3.33 2.03
CA PHE A 82 19.35 3.02 1.76
C PHE A 82 19.94 3.95 0.68
N LEU A 83 19.20 4.24 -0.40
CA LEU A 83 19.60 5.23 -1.40
C LEU A 83 19.74 6.63 -0.78
N LEU A 84 18.78 7.05 0.06
CA LEU A 84 18.86 8.33 0.77
C LEU A 84 20.06 8.39 1.70
N ALA A 85 20.40 7.30 2.39
CA ALA A 85 21.61 7.22 3.21
C ALA A 85 22.91 7.33 2.39
N LEU A 86 22.90 6.94 1.11
CA LEU A 86 24.03 7.15 0.20
C LEU A 86 24.11 8.59 -0.33
N ILE A 87 23.00 9.32 -0.35
CA ILE A 87 22.90 10.65 -0.95
C ILE A 87 23.10 11.76 0.09
N ASP A 88 22.46 11.63 1.25
CA ASP A 88 22.40 12.66 2.28
C ASP A 88 23.12 12.26 3.57
N LYS A 89 23.81 13.23 4.18
CA LYS A 89 24.59 13.00 5.40
C LYS A 89 23.72 12.76 6.63
N ASN A 90 22.55 13.41 6.73
CA ASN A 90 21.68 13.24 7.89
C ASN A 90 21.09 11.83 7.90
N HIS A 91 20.65 11.35 6.73
CA HIS A 91 20.21 9.97 6.55
C HIS A 91 21.35 8.97 6.80
N LEU A 92 22.57 9.24 6.31
CA LEU A 92 23.74 8.38 6.54
C LEU A 92 24.05 8.21 8.04
N TYR A 93 23.99 9.30 8.81
CA TYR A 93 24.27 9.26 10.24
C TYR A 93 23.28 8.35 10.98
N SER A 94 21.97 8.54 10.73
CA SER A 94 20.92 7.70 11.31
C SER A 94 21.06 6.23 10.90
N PHE A 95 21.44 5.96 9.64
CA PHE A 95 21.57 4.61 9.11
C PHE A 95 22.77 3.85 9.70
N THR A 96 23.89 4.54 9.94
CA THR A 96 25.17 3.91 10.30
C THR A 96 25.08 3.07 11.59
N ASN A 97 24.29 3.52 12.56
CA ASN A 97 24.15 2.82 13.86
C ASN A 97 23.38 1.50 13.75
N HIS A 98 22.52 1.35 12.75
CA HIS A 98 21.63 0.20 12.59
C HIS A 98 21.90 -0.62 11.32
N LYS A 99 22.99 -0.34 10.60
CA LYS A 99 23.26 -0.89 9.26
C LYS A 99 23.27 -2.43 9.19
N LYS A 100 23.73 -3.12 10.25
CA LYS A 100 23.75 -4.60 10.30
C LYS A 100 22.35 -5.18 10.50
N GLU A 101 21.57 -4.61 11.42
CA GLU A 101 20.18 -4.99 11.66
C GLU A 101 19.33 -4.71 10.42
N TRP A 102 19.57 -3.57 9.78
CA TRP A 102 18.94 -3.21 8.52
C TRP A 102 19.25 -4.24 7.42
N GLN A 103 20.52 -4.67 7.27
CA GLN A 103 20.92 -5.66 6.27
C GLN A 103 20.21 -7.00 6.51
N ALA A 104 20.28 -7.52 7.73
CA ALA A 104 19.63 -8.78 8.09
C ALA A 104 18.11 -8.71 7.84
N SER A 105 17.48 -7.57 8.17
CA SER A 105 16.07 -7.33 7.90
C SER A 105 15.76 -7.28 6.40
N PHE A 106 16.62 -6.63 5.59
CA PHE A 106 16.44 -6.53 4.15
C PHE A 106 16.58 -7.90 3.47
N ASP A 107 17.62 -8.66 3.79
CA ASP A 107 17.86 -10.00 3.23
C ASP A 107 16.75 -11.00 3.61
N LEU A 108 16.23 -10.92 4.84
CA LEU A 108 15.09 -11.72 5.27
C LEU A 108 13.82 -11.37 4.46
N LEU A 109 13.55 -10.08 4.26
CA LEU A 109 12.39 -9.62 3.50
C LEU A 109 12.47 -10.06 2.04
N THR A 110 13.62 -9.89 1.39
CA THR A 110 13.79 -10.30 -0.03
C THR A 110 13.66 -11.81 -0.20
N SER A 111 14.26 -12.60 0.70
CA SER A 111 14.13 -14.06 0.71
C SER A 111 12.67 -14.50 0.88
N ARG A 112 11.96 -13.90 1.86
CA ARG A 112 10.55 -14.19 2.11
C ARG A 112 9.67 -13.81 0.92
N TYR A 113 9.86 -12.61 0.36
CA TYR A 113 9.12 -12.16 -0.81
C TYR A 113 9.34 -13.12 -2.00
N ASN A 114 10.58 -13.47 -2.32
CA ASN A 114 10.88 -14.40 -3.41
C ASN A 114 10.28 -15.80 -3.21
N SER A 115 10.24 -16.30 -1.96
CA SER A 115 9.62 -17.58 -1.65
C SER A 115 8.10 -17.55 -1.77
N THR A 116 7.47 -16.50 -1.24
CA THR A 116 6.01 -16.35 -1.25
C THR A 116 5.47 -16.03 -2.65
N SER A 117 6.13 -15.13 -3.38
CA SER A 117 5.70 -14.72 -4.72
C SER A 117 5.59 -15.91 -5.68
N LEU A 118 6.60 -16.78 -5.69
CA LEU A 118 6.62 -17.98 -6.53
C LEU A 118 5.57 -19.02 -6.13
N LYS A 119 5.20 -19.10 -4.83
CA LYS A 119 4.11 -19.97 -4.37
C LYS A 119 2.75 -19.44 -4.81
N VAL A 120 2.57 -18.11 -4.82
CA VAL A 120 1.33 -17.47 -5.26
C VAL A 120 1.18 -17.61 -6.78
N ASN A 121 2.24 -17.36 -7.54
CA ASN A 121 2.23 -17.53 -8.98
C ASN A 121 3.67 -17.73 -9.52
N PRO A 122 3.93 -18.84 -10.23
CA PRO A 122 5.29 -19.17 -10.70
C PRO A 122 5.82 -18.21 -11.78
N LYS A 123 4.97 -17.32 -12.33
CA LYS A 123 5.36 -16.30 -13.30
C LYS A 123 5.78 -14.97 -12.65
N PHE A 124 5.76 -14.86 -11.32
CA PHE A 124 6.19 -13.62 -10.66
C PHE A 124 7.69 -13.39 -10.86
N ASN A 125 8.05 -12.15 -11.12
CA ASN A 125 9.45 -11.75 -11.17
C ASN A 125 10.02 -11.70 -9.75
N THR A 126 11.16 -12.36 -9.53
CA THR A 126 11.88 -12.35 -8.25
C THR A 126 12.90 -11.21 -8.20
N ILE A 127 13.32 -10.84 -6.99
CA ILE A 127 14.41 -9.87 -6.81
C ILE A 127 15.75 -10.58 -7.10
N PRO A 128 16.61 -10.04 -7.99
CA PRO A 128 17.88 -10.65 -8.33
C PRO A 128 18.84 -10.71 -7.12
N PRO A 129 19.55 -11.84 -6.88
CA PRO A 129 20.50 -11.99 -5.77
C PRO A 129 21.61 -10.93 -5.73
N GLU A 130 21.98 -10.40 -6.89
CA GLU A 130 22.99 -9.35 -7.06
C GLU A 130 22.62 -8.08 -6.28
N THR A 131 21.32 -7.83 -6.07
CA THR A 131 20.81 -6.71 -5.28
C THR A 131 21.32 -6.77 -3.84
N SER A 132 21.22 -7.94 -3.19
CA SER A 132 21.72 -8.13 -1.83
C SER A 132 23.26 -8.06 -1.78
N GLY A 133 23.96 -8.56 -2.81
CA GLY A 133 25.41 -8.50 -2.89
C GLY A 133 25.96 -7.07 -2.94
N LEU A 134 25.36 -6.20 -3.76
CA LEU A 134 25.74 -4.79 -3.85
C LEU A 134 25.45 -4.05 -2.52
N VAL A 135 24.27 -4.28 -1.94
CA VAL A 135 23.87 -3.71 -0.65
C VAL A 135 24.87 -4.09 0.46
N ALA A 136 25.21 -5.37 0.57
CA ALA A 136 26.20 -5.86 1.54
C ALA A 136 27.57 -5.19 1.36
N SER A 137 28.03 -5.06 0.11
CA SER A 137 29.31 -4.41 -0.24
C SER A 137 29.35 -2.96 0.24
N ILE A 138 28.24 -2.23 0.05
CA ILE A 138 28.13 -0.83 0.47
C ILE A 138 28.07 -0.72 2.00
N ILE A 139 27.29 -1.56 2.68
CA ILE A 139 27.14 -1.55 4.15
C ILE A 139 28.47 -1.80 4.86
N ASN A 140 29.32 -2.65 4.30
CA ASN A 140 30.66 -2.91 4.81
C ASN A 140 31.57 -1.68 4.75
N GLU A 141 31.38 -0.78 3.78
CA GLU A 141 32.14 0.46 3.63
C GLU A 141 31.48 1.69 4.30
N ILE A 142 30.20 1.61 4.65
CA ILE A 142 29.51 2.68 5.40
C ILE A 142 30.18 2.89 6.77
N GLY A 143 30.44 4.15 7.12
CA GLY A 143 31.09 4.53 8.39
C GLY A 143 32.62 4.51 8.36
N SER A 144 33.25 3.87 7.38
CA SER A 144 34.72 3.90 7.18
C SER A 144 35.18 4.87 6.09
N LYS A 145 34.25 5.42 5.30
CA LYS A 145 34.54 6.37 4.20
C LYS A 145 33.68 7.62 4.27
N LYS A 146 34.20 8.74 3.76
CA LYS A 146 33.43 9.97 3.55
C LYS A 146 32.31 9.73 2.54
N ILE A 147 31.12 10.32 2.76
CA ILE A 147 29.95 10.15 1.88
C ILE A 147 30.25 10.42 0.39
N LYS A 148 31.03 11.47 0.08
CA LYS A 148 31.42 11.78 -1.31
C LYS A 148 32.19 10.64 -1.99
N SER A 149 33.00 9.90 -1.23
CA SER A 149 33.72 8.73 -1.75
C SER A 149 32.79 7.55 -1.98
N LEU A 150 31.80 7.34 -1.09
CA LEU A 150 30.78 6.31 -1.26
C LEU A 150 29.92 6.62 -2.49
N GLN A 151 29.48 7.88 -2.65
CA GLN A 151 28.71 8.34 -3.79
C GLN A 151 29.43 8.10 -5.11
N LYS A 152 30.70 8.53 -5.21
CA LYS A 152 31.50 8.33 -6.42
C LYS A 152 31.66 6.85 -6.78
N LYS A 153 31.74 5.97 -5.79
CA LYS A 153 31.96 4.54 -5.99
C LYS A 153 30.66 3.75 -6.26
N TYR A 154 29.55 4.13 -5.63
CA TYR A 154 28.38 3.26 -5.51
C TYR A 154 27.05 3.88 -5.92
N LEU A 155 26.91 5.21 -6.01
CA LEU A 155 25.59 5.82 -6.21
C LEU A 155 24.96 5.38 -7.54
N PHE A 156 25.75 5.39 -8.62
CA PHE A 156 25.27 4.97 -9.94
C PHE A 156 24.86 3.49 -9.95
N SER A 157 25.74 2.61 -9.45
CA SER A 157 25.43 1.16 -9.42
C SER A 157 24.26 0.83 -8.50
N ALA A 158 24.11 1.52 -7.37
CA ALA A 158 22.95 1.37 -6.49
C ALA A 158 21.65 1.82 -7.19
N MET A 159 21.67 2.92 -7.94
CA MET A 159 20.49 3.34 -8.71
C MET A 159 20.15 2.37 -9.84
N ALA A 160 21.15 1.91 -10.59
CA ALA A 160 20.97 0.93 -11.67
C ALA A 160 20.45 -0.41 -11.15
N GLN A 161 20.93 -0.88 -10.00
CA GLN A 161 20.40 -2.10 -9.37
C GLN A 161 18.99 -1.87 -8.81
N GLY A 162 18.73 -0.69 -8.26
CA GLY A 162 17.40 -0.27 -7.83
C GLY A 162 16.37 -0.35 -8.95
N LYS A 163 16.75 -0.03 -10.18
CA LYS A 163 15.88 -0.16 -11.35
C LYS A 163 15.30 -1.58 -11.49
N GLU A 164 16.14 -2.60 -11.51
CA GLU A 164 15.69 -3.98 -11.70
C GLU A 164 14.79 -4.45 -10.54
N LEU A 165 15.15 -4.10 -9.31
CA LEU A 165 14.31 -4.35 -8.13
C LEU A 165 12.91 -3.72 -8.28
N LEU A 166 12.86 -2.43 -8.67
CA LEU A 166 11.61 -1.70 -8.83
C LEU A 166 10.79 -2.24 -10.01
N LYS A 167 11.43 -2.55 -11.15
CA LYS A 167 10.75 -3.18 -12.30
C LYS A 167 10.10 -4.49 -11.90
N ASN A 168 10.79 -5.36 -11.16
CA ASN A 168 10.26 -6.67 -10.79
C ASN A 168 9.08 -6.56 -9.82
N ILE A 169 9.21 -5.76 -8.77
CA ILE A 169 8.14 -5.55 -7.78
C ILE A 169 6.93 -4.88 -8.41
N TYR A 170 7.13 -3.75 -9.12
CA TYR A 170 6.00 -3.01 -9.68
C TYR A 170 5.39 -3.65 -10.91
N SER A 171 6.13 -4.46 -11.67
CA SER A 171 5.51 -5.28 -12.72
C SER A 171 4.57 -6.31 -12.13
N ASN A 172 4.97 -7.02 -11.06
CA ASN A 172 4.06 -7.95 -10.39
C ASN A 172 2.83 -7.22 -9.86
N PHE A 173 3.04 -6.08 -9.20
CA PHE A 173 1.95 -5.27 -8.67
C PHE A 173 0.95 -4.82 -9.75
N LEU A 174 1.45 -4.28 -10.87
CA LEU A 174 0.61 -3.81 -11.97
C LEU A 174 -0.14 -4.94 -12.69
N HIS A 175 0.46 -6.14 -12.80
CA HIS A 175 -0.15 -7.25 -13.54
C HIS A 175 -1.08 -8.12 -12.70
N PHE A 176 -0.88 -8.18 -11.38
CA PHE A 176 -1.59 -9.13 -10.52
C PHE A 176 -2.39 -8.44 -9.41
N ASP A 177 -1.80 -7.46 -8.73
CA ASP A 177 -2.42 -6.83 -7.57
C ASP A 177 -3.42 -5.74 -7.98
N ILE A 178 -3.07 -4.90 -8.96
CA ILE A 178 -3.95 -3.83 -9.48
C ILE A 178 -5.27 -4.37 -10.05
N PRO A 179 -5.28 -5.39 -10.94
CA PRO A 179 -6.54 -5.94 -11.44
C PRO A 179 -7.44 -6.48 -10.33
N ARG A 180 -6.83 -7.10 -9.30
CA ARG A 180 -7.56 -7.58 -8.13
C ARG A 180 -8.14 -6.44 -7.31
N LEU A 181 -7.35 -5.39 -7.04
CA LEU A 181 -7.83 -4.19 -6.36
C LEU A 181 -9.02 -3.57 -7.08
N HIS A 182 -8.95 -3.45 -8.41
CA HIS A 182 -10.07 -2.96 -9.21
C HIS A 182 -11.30 -3.86 -9.13
N ALA A 183 -11.12 -5.18 -9.18
CA ALA A 183 -12.24 -6.12 -9.03
C ALA A 183 -12.91 -5.96 -7.65
N GLU A 184 -12.14 -5.98 -6.56
CA GLU A 184 -12.65 -5.79 -5.20
C GLU A 184 -13.33 -4.41 -5.05
N MET A 185 -12.73 -3.35 -5.61
CA MET A 185 -13.28 -2.00 -5.60
C MET A 185 -14.60 -1.88 -6.36
N ASN A 186 -14.77 -2.62 -7.46
CA ASN A 186 -16.00 -2.64 -8.25
C ASN A 186 -17.13 -3.41 -7.54
N GLU A 187 -16.80 -4.40 -6.72
CA GLU A 187 -17.79 -5.19 -5.96
C GLU A 187 -18.27 -4.49 -4.69
N MET A 188 -17.41 -3.67 -4.07
CA MET A 188 -17.69 -2.98 -2.80
C MET A 188 -19.01 -2.18 -2.75
N PRO A 189 -19.39 -1.39 -3.77
CA PRO A 189 -20.65 -0.67 -3.75
C PRO A 189 -21.88 -1.59 -3.64
N SER A 190 -21.88 -2.70 -4.38
CA SER A 190 -22.97 -3.69 -4.33
C SER A 190 -23.02 -4.36 -2.96
N TYR A 191 -21.86 -4.75 -2.44
CA TYR A 191 -21.74 -5.32 -1.10
C TYR A 191 -22.33 -4.39 -0.02
N VAL A 192 -21.94 -3.11 -0.01
CA VAL A 192 -22.48 -2.13 0.95
C VAL A 192 -23.97 -1.87 0.74
N LYS A 193 -24.45 -1.91 -0.51
CA LYS A 193 -25.87 -1.74 -0.82
C LYS A 193 -26.71 -2.92 -0.31
N GLU A 194 -26.26 -4.15 -0.52
CA GLU A 194 -26.92 -5.36 0.01
C GLU A 194 -27.00 -5.29 1.53
N ASN A 195 -25.91 -4.90 2.20
CA ASN A 195 -25.88 -4.73 3.65
C ASN A 195 -26.88 -3.68 4.15
N TYR A 196 -27.10 -2.62 3.37
CA TYR A 196 -28.14 -1.62 3.67
C TYR A 196 -29.56 -2.16 3.44
N GLN A 197 -29.78 -2.96 2.41
CA GLN A 197 -31.07 -3.62 2.17
C GLN A 197 -31.41 -4.60 3.29
N ASP A 198 -30.44 -5.39 3.74
CA ASP A 198 -30.57 -6.27 4.90
C ASP A 198 -30.92 -5.48 6.16
N PHE A 199 -30.24 -4.35 6.38
CA PHE A 199 -30.55 -3.44 7.48
C PHE A 199 -32.01 -2.95 7.43
N LEU A 200 -32.49 -2.51 6.26
CA LEU A 200 -33.87 -2.06 6.07
C LEU A 200 -34.89 -3.19 6.29
N ALA A 201 -34.59 -4.42 5.86
CA ALA A 201 -35.45 -5.57 6.06
C ALA A 201 -35.58 -5.95 7.55
N ASN A 202 -34.51 -5.73 8.33
CA ASN A 202 -34.43 -6.07 9.74
C ASN A 202 -34.99 -5.00 10.68
N LEU A 203 -35.28 -3.78 10.20
CA LEU A 203 -35.78 -2.66 11.00
C LEU A 203 -37.08 -2.99 11.76
N ASN A 204 -38.02 -3.66 11.09
CA ASN A 204 -39.29 -4.08 11.70
C ASN A 204 -39.11 -5.22 12.72
N ALA A 205 -38.19 -6.14 12.46
CA ALA A 205 -37.87 -7.23 13.39
C ALA A 205 -37.16 -6.69 14.64
N TYR A 206 -36.27 -5.71 14.46
CA TYR A 206 -35.59 -5.00 15.55
C TYR A 206 -36.59 -4.28 16.47
N GLU A 207 -37.53 -3.52 15.92
CA GLU A 207 -38.59 -2.86 16.71
C GLU A 207 -39.37 -3.89 17.55
N LYS A 208 -39.79 -4.98 16.92
CA LYS A 208 -40.60 -6.04 17.55
C LYS A 208 -39.86 -6.77 18.68
N ASN A 209 -38.56 -7.03 18.52
CA ASN A 209 -37.78 -7.84 19.46
C ASN A 209 -37.10 -7.01 20.56
N SER A 210 -36.71 -5.76 20.28
CA SER A 210 -35.98 -4.89 21.22
C SER A 210 -36.88 -3.91 21.96
N GLY A 211 -38.09 -3.65 21.45
CA GLY A 211 -38.99 -2.60 21.96
C GLY A 211 -38.46 -1.17 21.75
N GLN A 212 -37.36 -1.00 20.98
CA GLN A 212 -36.78 0.31 20.70
C GLN A 212 -37.36 0.92 19.42
N ASN A 213 -37.37 2.26 19.37
CA ASN A 213 -37.87 2.99 18.22
C ASN A 213 -36.95 2.76 16.98
N PRO A 214 -37.48 2.22 15.87
CA PRO A 214 -36.72 1.98 14.65
C PRO A 214 -36.08 3.26 14.06
N TYR A 215 -36.66 4.43 14.31
CA TYR A 215 -36.10 5.73 13.92
C TYR A 215 -34.74 6.01 14.55
N ASN A 216 -34.52 5.61 15.81
CA ASN A 216 -33.23 5.79 16.47
C ASN A 216 -32.17 4.93 15.79
N TYR A 217 -32.51 3.66 15.50
CA TYR A 217 -31.61 2.74 14.81
C TYR A 217 -31.24 3.22 13.40
N TYR A 218 -32.21 3.74 12.64
CA TYR A 218 -32.00 4.41 11.36
C TYR A 218 -31.11 5.66 11.46
N LYS A 219 -31.36 6.53 12.44
CA LYS A 219 -30.59 7.76 12.68
C LYS A 219 -29.12 7.47 12.98
N TYR A 220 -28.81 6.38 13.69
CA TYR A 220 -27.43 5.97 13.97
C TYR A 220 -26.75 5.32 12.75
N TYR A 221 -27.49 4.54 11.94
CA TYR A 221 -26.91 3.80 10.82
C TYR A 221 -26.62 4.69 9.58
N MET A 222 -27.49 5.65 9.27
CA MET A 222 -27.36 6.45 8.04
C MET A 222 -26.02 7.20 7.89
N PRO A 223 -25.49 7.85 8.95
CA PRO A 223 -24.15 8.46 8.88
C PRO A 223 -23.04 7.45 8.56
N ILE A 224 -23.14 6.22 9.10
CA ILE A 224 -22.17 5.13 8.87
C ILE A 224 -22.21 4.72 7.39
N TYR A 225 -23.40 4.47 6.86
CA TYR A 225 -23.60 4.07 5.46
C TYR A 225 -23.08 5.11 4.48
N ASN A 226 -23.45 6.39 4.66
CA ASN A 226 -23.00 7.48 3.80
C ASN A 226 -21.47 7.61 3.82
N ASN A 227 -20.86 7.42 4.99
CA ASN A 227 -19.41 7.44 5.13
C ASN A 227 -18.73 6.25 4.42
N TRP A 228 -19.31 5.05 4.45
CA TRP A 228 -18.78 3.93 3.66
C TRP A 228 -18.80 4.21 2.16
N GLN A 229 -19.91 4.76 1.63
CA GLN A 229 -19.99 5.14 0.23
C GLN A 229 -18.93 6.18 -0.16
N LEU A 230 -18.71 7.16 0.71
CA LEU A 230 -17.66 8.17 0.52
C LEU A 230 -16.27 7.54 0.52
N GLN A 231 -15.95 6.70 1.50
CA GLN A 231 -14.65 6.04 1.60
C GLN A 231 -14.37 5.13 0.40
N ILE A 232 -15.38 4.40 -0.08
CA ILE A 232 -15.32 3.60 -1.31
C ILE A 232 -14.94 4.52 -2.49
N ARG A 233 -15.66 5.62 -2.70
CA ARG A 233 -15.38 6.55 -3.80
C ARG A 233 -13.96 7.09 -3.74
N GLU A 234 -13.53 7.59 -2.59
CA GLU A 234 -12.20 8.20 -2.47
C GLU A 234 -11.07 7.15 -2.57
N ALA A 235 -11.30 5.91 -2.08
CA ALA A 235 -10.37 4.79 -2.28
C ALA A 235 -10.19 4.46 -3.77
N GLY A 236 -11.28 4.43 -4.55
CA GLY A 236 -11.20 4.22 -6.00
C GLY A 236 -10.39 5.31 -6.72
N ILE A 237 -10.52 6.57 -6.31
CA ILE A 237 -9.70 7.66 -6.86
C ILE A 237 -8.22 7.46 -6.49
N LEU A 238 -7.93 7.08 -5.24
CA LEU A 238 -6.58 6.83 -4.76
C LEU A 238 -5.91 5.66 -5.49
N ILE A 239 -6.63 4.56 -5.73
CA ILE A 239 -6.16 3.40 -6.52
C ILE A 239 -5.72 3.86 -7.92
N ASN A 240 -6.58 4.62 -8.62
CA ASN A 240 -6.28 5.11 -9.97
C ASN A 240 -5.05 6.01 -10.00
N LYS A 241 -4.90 6.91 -9.02
CA LYS A 241 -3.74 7.80 -8.92
C LYS A 241 -2.47 7.04 -8.57
N MET A 242 -2.55 6.05 -7.69
CA MET A 242 -1.43 5.17 -7.34
C MET A 242 -0.97 4.36 -8.55
N GLU A 243 -1.90 3.72 -9.27
CA GLU A 243 -1.60 2.96 -10.48
C GLU A 243 -0.91 3.85 -11.53
N SER A 244 -1.45 5.04 -11.79
CA SER A 244 -0.85 6.00 -12.73
C SER A 244 0.55 6.42 -12.29
N CYS A 245 0.76 6.72 -11.01
CA CYS A 245 2.06 7.10 -10.47
C CYS A 245 3.08 5.95 -10.59
N ILE A 246 2.69 4.71 -10.29
CA ILE A 246 3.56 3.53 -10.44
C ILE A 246 3.91 3.28 -11.90
N LYS A 247 2.95 3.42 -12.83
CA LYS A 247 3.22 3.33 -14.28
C LYS A 247 4.23 4.39 -14.73
N ASN A 248 4.07 5.64 -14.29
CA ASN A 248 5.02 6.71 -14.60
C ASN A 248 6.38 6.47 -13.96
N LEU A 249 6.43 5.92 -12.73
CA LEU A 249 7.68 5.55 -12.06
C LEU A 249 8.42 4.51 -12.90
N VAL A 250 7.75 3.41 -13.27
CA VAL A 250 8.34 2.35 -14.10
C VAL A 250 8.84 2.90 -15.44
N ALA A 251 8.04 3.74 -16.10
CA ALA A 251 8.42 4.37 -17.37
C ALA A 251 9.63 5.31 -17.24
N SER A 252 9.82 5.95 -16.09
CA SER A 252 10.93 6.89 -15.86
C SER A 252 12.25 6.22 -15.49
N LEU A 253 12.27 4.92 -15.17
CA LEU A 253 13.44 4.25 -14.61
C LEU A 253 14.66 4.29 -15.53
N ASP A 254 14.49 3.94 -16.81
CA ASP A 254 15.59 3.94 -17.79
C ASP A 254 16.05 5.37 -18.10
N THR A 255 15.10 6.32 -18.23
CA THR A 255 15.39 7.74 -18.43
C THR A 255 16.18 8.33 -17.25
N PHE A 256 15.82 7.96 -16.01
CA PHE A 256 16.51 8.42 -14.82
C PHE A 256 17.94 7.87 -14.73
N GLU A 257 18.16 6.59 -15.04
CA GLU A 257 19.51 6.01 -15.10
C GLU A 257 20.38 6.73 -16.13
N GLN A 258 19.85 6.98 -17.32
CA GLN A 258 20.55 7.71 -18.37
C GLN A 258 20.87 9.15 -17.94
N ALA A 259 19.90 9.87 -17.38
CA ALA A 259 20.08 11.24 -16.91
C ALA A 259 21.15 11.34 -15.80
N MET A 260 21.23 10.34 -14.91
CA MET A 260 22.28 10.22 -13.91
C MET A 260 23.66 9.96 -14.53
N LYS A 261 23.73 9.12 -15.57
CA LYS A 261 24.98 8.83 -16.29
C LYS A 261 25.52 10.06 -17.02
N GLU A 262 24.62 10.85 -17.60
CA GLU A 262 24.93 12.05 -18.40
C GLU A 262 25.09 13.32 -17.54
N ASN A 263 24.84 13.25 -16.23
CA ASN A 263 24.85 14.39 -15.31
C ASN A 263 23.93 15.54 -15.76
N VAL A 264 22.72 15.19 -16.21
CA VAL A 264 21.70 16.16 -16.64
C VAL A 264 21.37 17.16 -15.51
N SER A 265 21.26 18.44 -15.86
CA SER A 265 20.92 19.51 -14.90
C SER A 265 19.51 19.32 -14.33
N PRO A 266 19.28 19.63 -13.05
CA PRO A 266 17.93 19.70 -12.47
C PRO A 266 16.98 20.68 -13.17
N ASP A 267 17.52 21.66 -13.90
CA ASP A 267 16.70 22.65 -14.63
C ASP A 267 16.19 22.13 -15.99
N ASN A 268 16.77 21.02 -16.49
CA ASN A 268 16.41 20.39 -17.77
C ASN A 268 16.04 18.93 -17.54
N LEU A 269 15.02 18.68 -16.73
CA LEU A 269 14.57 17.31 -16.47
C LEU A 269 13.95 16.70 -17.73
N PRO A 270 14.28 15.44 -18.05
CA PRO A 270 13.54 14.69 -19.06
C PRO A 270 12.05 14.59 -18.74
N THR A 271 11.23 14.61 -19.78
CA THR A 271 9.75 14.61 -19.72
C THR A 271 9.20 13.49 -18.83
N GLU A 272 9.78 12.29 -18.87
CA GLU A 272 9.32 11.14 -18.08
C GLU A 272 9.50 11.38 -16.57
N ILE A 273 10.59 12.08 -16.18
CA ILE A 273 10.88 12.43 -14.78
C ILE A 273 9.95 13.55 -14.32
N GLU A 274 9.68 14.54 -15.18
CA GLU A 274 8.70 15.60 -14.88
C GLU A 274 7.28 15.03 -14.69
N LYS A 275 6.88 14.12 -15.57
CA LYS A 275 5.59 13.43 -15.49
C LYS A 275 5.47 12.60 -14.22
N LEU A 276 6.54 11.89 -13.82
CA LEU A 276 6.58 11.19 -12.53
C LEU A 276 6.35 12.18 -11.38
N ASN A 277 7.09 13.28 -11.33
CA ASN A 277 6.98 14.28 -10.26
C ASN A 277 5.55 14.84 -10.16
N GLY A 278 4.92 15.18 -11.29
CA GLY A 278 3.53 15.62 -11.33
C GLY A 278 2.57 14.56 -10.81
N SER A 279 2.70 13.30 -11.26
CA SER A 279 1.84 12.22 -10.78
C SER A 279 2.04 11.88 -9.30
N PHE A 280 3.25 12.05 -8.77
CA PHE A 280 3.54 11.86 -7.37
C PHE A 280 2.92 12.96 -6.51
N ALA A 281 3.00 14.22 -6.93
CA ALA A 281 2.33 15.33 -6.25
C ALA A 281 0.81 15.12 -6.20
N ASP A 282 0.21 14.73 -7.33
CA ASP A 282 -1.21 14.36 -7.44
C ASP A 282 -1.59 13.22 -6.48
N LEU A 283 -0.75 12.17 -6.41
CA LEU A 283 -0.94 11.05 -5.52
C LEU A 283 -0.93 11.50 -4.05
N LYS A 284 0.05 12.30 -3.65
CA LYS A 284 0.17 12.83 -2.28
C LYS A 284 -1.01 13.72 -1.90
N ASN A 285 -1.47 14.58 -2.81
CA ASN A 285 -2.65 15.42 -2.58
C ASN A 285 -3.92 14.58 -2.41
N THR A 286 -4.07 13.52 -3.23
CA THR A 286 -5.21 12.60 -3.13
C THR A 286 -5.17 11.82 -1.83
N GLN A 287 -4.00 11.35 -1.41
CA GLN A 287 -3.80 10.64 -0.14
C GLN A 287 -4.12 11.54 1.06
N ALA A 288 -3.66 12.79 1.05
CA ALA A 288 -3.97 13.75 2.11
C ALA A 288 -5.48 14.02 2.22
N ARG A 289 -6.15 14.22 1.07
CA ARG A 289 -7.61 14.42 1.03
C ARG A 289 -8.37 13.21 1.58
N PHE A 290 -7.94 12.00 1.22
CA PHE A 290 -8.51 10.76 1.74
C PHE A 290 -8.43 10.70 3.27
N GLU A 291 -7.28 11.05 3.84
CA GLU A 291 -7.07 11.05 5.29
C GLU A 291 -7.85 12.16 6.02
N ASP A 292 -7.99 13.34 5.42
CA ASP A 292 -8.80 14.43 5.98
C ASP A 292 -10.28 14.06 6.09
N PHE A 293 -10.84 13.41 5.06
CA PHE A 293 -12.23 12.92 5.10
C PHE A 293 -12.45 11.91 6.22
N ARG A 294 -11.48 11.02 6.43
CA ARG A 294 -11.51 10.03 7.51
C ARG A 294 -11.55 10.70 8.89
N LEU A 295 -10.69 11.70 9.10
CA LEU A 295 -10.63 12.43 10.36
C LEU A 295 -11.90 13.23 10.63
N LEU A 296 -12.53 13.78 9.59
CA LEU A 296 -13.81 14.47 9.71
C LEU A 296 -14.90 13.53 10.25
N TYR A 297 -15.00 12.32 9.69
CA TYR A 297 -15.99 11.33 10.13
C TYR A 297 -15.80 10.91 11.60
N LEU A 298 -14.55 10.69 12.03
CA LEU A 298 -14.27 10.33 13.42
C LEU A 298 -14.64 11.43 14.43
N LYS A 299 -14.66 12.70 14.01
CA LYS A 299 -15.08 13.83 14.86
C LYS A 299 -16.60 13.98 14.94
N THR A 300 -17.34 13.38 14.01
CA THR A 300 -18.80 13.42 13.96
C THR A 300 -19.50 12.25 14.64
N LEU A 301 -18.72 11.25 15.09
CA LEU A 301 -19.16 10.17 15.97
C LEU A 301 -19.02 10.57 17.44
#